data_AF-A0A947VFJ7-F1
#
_entry.id   AF-A0A947VFJ7-F1
#
_cell.length_a   1.000
_cell.length_b   1.000
_cell.length_c   1.000
_cell.angle_alpha   90.00
_cell.angle_beta   90.00
_cell.angle_gamma   90.00
#
_symmetry.space_group_name_H-M   'P 1'
#
loop_
_entity.id
_entity.type
_entity.pdbx_description
1 polymer ?
#
loop_
_entity_poly.entity_id
_entity_poly.type
_entity_poly.pdbx_seq_one_letter_code
_entity_poly.pdbx_strand_id
1 'polypeptide(L)'
;MIYVVEFPHQGRPHAWFAFNRDDFVRKVHAVRAREGWVIHEALSVRERVAACGTDTPDAARTQADLLELARVHGWDALLYRADPVLGQGVLHAEPVDAFDACVAALAHDLKTCRVHLTDDQAIAALQRDPLYDPDEGFYAHMALRQQLIAMDAMEEDI
;
A
#
# COMPACT_ATOMS: atom_id res chain seq x y z
N MET A 1 7.27 14.68 5.81
CA MET A 1 7.07 14.03 4.50
C MET A 1 7.21 12.52 4.69
N ILE A 2 6.62 11.69 3.81
CA ILE A 2 6.78 10.23 3.85
C ILE A 2 7.84 9.84 2.81
N TYR A 3 8.81 9.02 3.20
CA TYR A 3 9.85 8.49 2.31
C TYR A 3 9.71 6.99 2.18
N VAL A 4 9.82 6.49 0.96
CA VAL A 4 9.72 5.07 0.63
C VAL A 4 11.01 4.65 -0.01
N VAL A 5 11.58 3.52 0.42
CA VAL A 5 12.70 2.87 -0.24
C VAL A 5 12.30 1.45 -0.62
N GLU A 6 12.29 1.21 -1.92
CA GLU A 6 11.98 -0.08 -2.52
C GLU A 6 13.26 -0.83 -2.84
N PHE A 7 13.33 -2.10 -2.41
CA PHE A 7 14.45 -2.99 -2.70
C PHE A 7 13.94 -4.12 -3.59
N PRO A 8 14.12 -4.00 -4.92
CA PRO A 8 13.63 -5.01 -5.84
C PRO A 8 14.42 -6.31 -5.72
N HIS A 9 13.85 -7.41 -6.20
CA HIS A 9 14.57 -8.69 -6.30
C HIS A 9 15.77 -8.61 -7.26
N GLN A 10 15.68 -7.75 -8.28
CA GLN A 10 16.73 -7.48 -9.26
C GLN A 10 16.84 -5.98 -9.51
N GLY A 11 18.07 -5.48 -9.68
CA GLY A 11 18.35 -4.06 -9.89
C GLY A 11 18.77 -3.35 -8.60
N ARG A 12 18.75 -2.00 -8.64
CA ARG A 12 19.18 -1.16 -7.53
C ARG A 12 17.97 -0.70 -6.70
N PRO A 13 18.14 -0.50 -5.39
CA PRO A 13 17.14 0.19 -4.58
C PRO A 13 16.80 1.56 -5.16
N HIS A 14 15.55 1.97 -4.99
CA HIS A 14 15.08 3.28 -5.41
C HIS A 14 14.25 3.90 -4.28
N ALA A 15 14.39 5.22 -4.11
CA ALA A 15 13.64 5.97 -3.12
C ALA A 15 12.75 7.01 -3.80
N TRP A 16 11.57 7.20 -3.24
CA TRP A 16 10.61 8.22 -3.63
C TRP A 16 9.90 8.76 -2.39
N PHE A 17 9.13 9.83 -2.55
CA PHE A 17 8.45 10.47 -1.43
C PHE A 17 6.95 10.66 -1.70
N ALA A 18 6.19 10.82 -0.62
CA ALA A 18 4.84 11.32 -0.63
C ALA A 18 4.67 12.46 0.39
N PHE A 19 3.83 13.45 0.08
CA PHE A 19 3.64 14.59 0.97
C PHE A 19 2.92 14.20 2.28
N ASN A 20 1.97 13.27 2.18
CA ASN A 20 1.15 12.78 3.28
C ASN A 20 0.58 11.39 2.94
N ARG A 21 -0.24 10.82 3.84
CA ARG A 21 -0.85 9.49 3.64
C ARG A 21 -1.74 9.43 2.39
N ASP A 22 -2.49 10.48 2.07
CA ASP A 22 -3.37 10.49 0.89
C ASP A 22 -2.58 10.51 -0.43
N ASP A 23 -1.51 11.31 -0.50
CA ASP A 23 -0.59 11.31 -1.66
C ASP A 23 0.09 9.95 -1.82
N PHE A 24 0.50 9.33 -0.71
CA PHE A 24 1.08 7.98 -0.71
C PHE A 24 0.09 6.96 -1.29
N VAL A 25 -1.13 6.91 -0.75
CA VAL A 25 -2.19 5.98 -1.22
C VAL A 25 -2.43 6.19 -2.71
N ARG A 26 -2.60 7.44 -3.16
CA ARG A 26 -2.79 7.76 -4.58
C ARG A 26 -1.65 7.26 -5.47
N LYS A 27 -0.40 7.48 -5.07
CA LYS A 27 0.79 7.04 -5.82
C LYS A 27 0.88 5.52 -5.89
N VAL A 28 0.63 4.82 -4.78
CA VAL A 28 0.64 3.35 -4.75
C VAL A 28 -0.44 2.79 -5.66
N HIS A 29 -1.67 3.32 -5.62
CA HIS A 29 -2.73 2.90 -6.53
C HIS A 29 -2.34 3.13 -8.00
N ALA A 30 -1.73 4.26 -8.33
CA ALA A 30 -1.32 4.55 -9.71
C ALA A 30 -0.27 3.55 -10.26
N VAL A 31 0.58 2.99 -9.40
CA VAL A 31 1.70 2.13 -9.81
C VAL A 31 1.42 0.63 -9.60
N ARG A 32 0.60 0.27 -8.62
CA ARG A 32 0.37 -1.13 -8.21
C ARG A 32 -1.03 -1.65 -8.52
N ALA A 33 -1.98 -0.80 -8.95
CA ALA A 33 -3.28 -1.28 -9.37
C ALA A 33 -3.14 -2.23 -10.57
N ARG A 34 -3.78 -3.39 -10.48
CA ARG A 34 -3.82 -4.41 -11.53
C ARG A 34 -5.19 -5.07 -11.54
N GLU A 35 -5.59 -5.57 -12.70
CA GLU A 35 -6.88 -6.22 -12.87
C GLU A 35 -7.02 -7.42 -11.91
N GLY A 36 -8.19 -7.53 -11.28
CA GLY A 36 -8.50 -8.62 -10.34
C GLY A 36 -7.86 -8.50 -8.94
N TRP A 37 -7.01 -7.51 -8.69
CA TRP A 37 -6.36 -7.30 -7.38
C TRP A 37 -6.69 -5.93 -6.80
N VAL A 38 -7.47 -5.93 -5.72
CA VAL A 38 -7.94 -4.72 -5.06
C VAL A 38 -7.03 -4.40 -3.88
N ILE A 39 -6.28 -3.30 -3.97
CA ILE A 39 -5.38 -2.83 -2.90
C ILE A 39 -6.21 -2.47 -1.66
N HIS A 40 -7.21 -1.61 -1.81
CA HIS A 40 -8.14 -1.23 -0.76
C HIS A 40 -9.44 -0.71 -1.38
N GLU A 41 -10.56 -1.13 -0.81
CA GLU A 41 -11.89 -0.63 -1.15
C GLU A 41 -12.81 -0.77 0.07
N ALA A 42 -13.59 0.27 0.34
CA ALA A 42 -14.65 0.25 1.34
C ALA A 42 -15.97 0.60 0.65
N LEU A 43 -16.86 -0.38 0.54
CA LEU A 43 -18.18 -0.23 -0.06
C LEU A 43 -19.21 -0.88 0.83
N SER A 44 -20.39 -0.29 0.90
CA SER A 44 -21.55 -0.94 1.51
C SER A 44 -21.95 -2.19 0.73
N VAL A 45 -22.68 -3.09 1.39
CA VAL A 45 -23.24 -4.26 0.72
C VAL A 45 -24.14 -3.85 -0.44
N ARG A 46 -24.93 -2.79 -0.26
CA ARG A 46 -25.79 -2.21 -1.30
C ARG A 46 -25.01 -1.81 -2.55
N GLU A 47 -23.92 -1.06 -2.37
CA GLU A 47 -23.07 -0.61 -3.48
C GLU A 47 -22.38 -1.80 -4.17
N ARG A 48 -21.90 -2.78 -3.41
CA ARG A 48 -21.28 -4.00 -3.96
C ARG A 48 -22.26 -4.81 -4.80
N VAL A 49 -23.47 -5.04 -4.31
CA VAL A 49 -24.51 -5.75 -5.07
C VAL A 49 -24.87 -5.00 -6.35
N ALA A 50 -24.93 -3.66 -6.31
CA ALA A 50 -25.17 -2.86 -7.50
C ALA A 50 -24.03 -2.93 -8.53
N ALA A 51 -22.79 -3.22 -8.09
CA ALA A 51 -21.62 -3.39 -8.95
C ALA A 51 -21.46 -4.81 -9.51
N CYS A 52 -22.14 -5.82 -8.94
CA CYS A 52 -22.13 -7.18 -9.46
C CYS A 52 -22.93 -7.27 -10.77
N GLY A 53 -22.34 -7.90 -11.80
CA GLY A 53 -23.11 -8.37 -12.95
C GLY A 53 -24.00 -9.57 -12.57
N THR A 54 -25.00 -9.90 -13.39
CA THR A 54 -25.97 -10.98 -13.09
C THR A 54 -25.83 -12.22 -13.98
N ASP A 55 -24.91 -12.18 -14.95
CA ASP A 55 -25.02 -13.07 -16.12
C ASP A 55 -24.13 -14.32 -16.02
N THR A 56 -23.49 -14.56 -14.88
CA THR A 56 -22.64 -15.74 -14.65
C THR A 56 -22.99 -16.48 -13.35
N PRO A 57 -22.80 -17.81 -13.30
CA PRO A 57 -22.99 -18.60 -12.07
C PRO A 57 -22.11 -18.14 -10.90
N ASP A 58 -20.91 -17.64 -11.20
CA ASP A 58 -19.99 -17.10 -10.19
C ASP A 58 -20.55 -15.82 -9.56
N ALA A 59 -21.11 -14.93 -10.38
CA ALA A 59 -21.75 -13.72 -9.89
C ALA A 59 -22.99 -14.01 -9.03
N ALA A 60 -23.78 -15.03 -9.39
CA ALA A 60 -24.91 -15.48 -8.56
C ALA A 60 -24.47 -15.98 -7.18
N ARG A 61 -23.33 -16.68 -7.10
CA ARG A 61 -22.73 -17.11 -5.83
C ARG A 61 -22.24 -15.93 -5.01
N THR A 62 -21.49 -15.01 -5.61
CA THR A 62 -21.04 -13.78 -4.94
C THR A 62 -22.21 -12.97 -4.40
N GLN A 63 -23.30 -12.86 -5.15
CA GLN A 63 -24.49 -12.16 -4.72
C GLN A 63 -25.17 -12.85 -3.52
N ALA A 64 -25.23 -14.18 -3.49
CA ALA A 64 -25.73 -14.93 -2.34
C ALA A 64 -24.87 -14.69 -1.08
N ASP A 65 -23.55 -14.70 -1.20
CA ASP A 65 -22.63 -14.42 -0.09
C ASP A 65 -22.82 -12.99 0.44
N LEU A 66 -23.00 -12.01 -0.46
CA LEU A 66 -23.31 -10.62 -0.09
C LEU A 66 -24.66 -10.47 0.63
N LEU A 67 -25.69 -11.23 0.24
CA LEU A 67 -26.98 -11.21 0.92
C LEU A 67 -26.90 -11.73 2.36
N GLU A 68 -26.09 -12.76 2.61
CA GLU A 68 -25.83 -13.22 3.98
C GLU A 68 -25.08 -12.16 4.80
N LEU A 69 -24.09 -11.49 4.21
CA LEU A 69 -23.40 -10.37 4.86
C LEU A 69 -24.35 -9.19 5.15
N ALA A 70 -25.27 -8.87 4.24
CA ALA A 70 -26.31 -7.86 4.48
C ALA A 70 -27.23 -8.25 5.64
N ARG A 71 -27.55 -9.54 5.79
CA ARG A 71 -28.38 -10.05 6.88
C ARG A 71 -27.68 -9.90 8.25
N VAL A 72 -26.36 -10.10 8.28
CA VAL A 72 -25.56 -10.03 9.52
C VAL A 72 -25.22 -8.58 9.90
N HIS A 73 -24.79 -7.77 8.94
CA HIS A 73 -24.21 -6.45 9.20
C HIS A 73 -25.13 -5.28 8.81
N GLY A 74 -26.15 -5.53 7.99
CA GLY A 74 -27.00 -4.51 7.39
C GLY A 74 -26.52 -4.09 6.00
N TRP A 75 -27.44 -3.53 5.21
CA TRP A 75 -27.19 -3.16 3.80
C TRP A 75 -26.20 -2.01 3.62
N ASP A 76 -26.20 -1.08 4.57
CA ASP A 76 -25.42 0.16 4.50
C ASP A 76 -24.13 0.07 5.35
N ALA A 77 -23.86 -1.10 5.96
CA ALA A 77 -22.60 -1.35 6.63
C ALA A 77 -21.46 -1.51 5.61
N LEU A 78 -20.33 -0.85 5.88
CA LEU A 78 -19.15 -0.94 5.03
C LEU A 78 -18.51 -2.33 5.15
N LEU A 79 -18.23 -2.91 3.99
CA LEU A 79 -17.36 -4.07 3.86
C LEU A 79 -16.08 -3.65 3.16
N TYR A 80 -14.97 -4.04 3.77
CA TYR A 80 -13.62 -3.73 3.34
C TYR A 80 -13.07 -4.90 2.52
N ARG A 81 -12.44 -4.57 1.40
CA ARG A 81 -11.62 -5.49 0.61
C ARG A 81 -10.21 -4.93 0.53
N ALA A 82 -9.22 -5.71 0.93
CA ALA A 82 -7.82 -5.35 0.86
C ALA A 82 -7.01 -6.61 0.59
N ASP A 83 -6.93 -6.99 -0.68
CA ASP A 83 -6.31 -8.27 -1.11
C ASP A 83 -4.86 -8.45 -0.62
N PRO A 84 -4.00 -7.41 -0.51
CA PRO A 84 -2.65 -7.56 0.03
C PRO A 84 -2.59 -7.97 1.52
N VAL A 85 -3.66 -7.74 2.28
CA VAL A 85 -3.71 -7.95 3.74
C VAL A 85 -4.60 -9.13 4.09
N LEU A 86 -5.80 -9.19 3.49
CA LEU A 86 -6.83 -10.17 3.81
C LEU A 86 -6.78 -11.41 2.91
N GLY A 87 -6.04 -11.34 1.80
CA GLY A 87 -6.11 -12.33 0.72
C GLY A 87 -7.14 -11.97 -0.35
N GLN A 88 -6.97 -12.54 -1.53
CA GLN A 88 -7.70 -12.14 -2.73
C GLN A 88 -9.21 -12.38 -2.59
N GLY A 89 -10.00 -11.31 -2.78
CA GLY A 89 -11.47 -11.38 -2.83
C GLY A 89 -12.15 -11.49 -1.46
N VAL A 90 -11.39 -11.48 -0.37
CA VAL A 90 -11.95 -11.57 0.98
C VAL A 90 -12.61 -10.25 1.37
N LEU A 91 -13.88 -10.34 1.81
CA LEU A 91 -14.63 -9.22 2.38
C LEU A 91 -14.59 -9.30 3.90
N HIS A 92 -14.35 -8.17 4.54
CA HIS A 92 -14.25 -8.06 5.99
C HIS A 92 -15.09 -6.90 6.52
N ALA A 93 -15.77 -7.08 7.65
CA ALA A 93 -16.62 -6.04 8.24
C ALA A 93 -15.83 -5.06 9.12
N GLU A 94 -14.71 -5.50 9.72
CA GLU A 94 -13.86 -4.59 10.48
C GLU A 94 -13.03 -3.71 9.54
N PRO A 95 -12.85 -2.42 9.87
CA PRO A 95 -12.09 -1.49 9.06
C PRO A 95 -10.67 -1.95 8.78
N VAL A 96 -10.26 -1.85 7.51
CA VAL A 96 -8.87 -1.97 7.10
C VAL A 96 -8.36 -0.58 6.73
N ASP A 97 -7.20 -0.19 7.28
CA ASP A 97 -6.59 1.09 6.95
C ASP A 97 -6.01 1.07 5.53
N ALA A 98 -6.39 2.06 4.72
CA ALA A 98 -5.99 2.14 3.31
C ALA A 98 -4.48 2.34 3.14
N PHE A 99 -3.83 3.04 4.07
CA PHE A 99 -2.39 3.24 4.04
C PHE A 99 -1.67 1.93 4.32
N ASP A 100 -2.10 1.17 5.32
CA ASP A 100 -1.50 -0.14 5.65
C ASP A 100 -1.68 -1.15 4.51
N ALA A 101 -2.85 -1.16 3.88
CA ALA A 101 -3.11 -1.96 2.69
C ALA A 101 -2.20 -1.58 1.50
N CYS A 102 -1.93 -0.28 1.31
CA CYS A 102 -0.97 0.20 0.31
C CYS A 102 0.48 -0.18 0.64
N VAL A 103 0.88 -0.14 1.92
CA VAL A 103 2.21 -0.60 2.36
C VAL A 103 2.38 -2.10 2.05
N ALA A 104 1.38 -2.92 2.37
CA ALA A 104 1.37 -4.34 2.03
C ALA A 104 1.41 -4.57 0.52
N ALA A 105 0.65 -3.79 -0.27
CA ALA A 105 0.68 -3.87 -1.72
C ALA A 105 2.05 -3.54 -2.32
N LEU A 106 2.75 -2.52 -1.80
CA LEU A 106 4.10 -2.18 -2.23
C LEU A 106 5.09 -3.31 -1.94
N ALA A 107 5.03 -3.89 -0.74
CA ALA A 107 5.96 -4.93 -0.30
C ALA A 107 5.76 -6.29 -1.00
N HIS A 108 4.60 -6.52 -1.62
CA HIS A 108 4.21 -7.83 -2.18
C HIS A 108 5.22 -8.43 -3.18
N ASP A 109 5.91 -7.62 -3.98
CA ASP A 109 6.84 -8.08 -5.03
C ASP A 109 8.24 -7.45 -4.90
N LEU A 110 8.61 -7.11 -3.67
CA LEU A 110 9.92 -6.56 -3.34
C LEU A 110 10.66 -7.53 -2.41
N LYS A 111 11.99 -7.54 -2.52
CA LYS A 111 12.83 -8.21 -1.52
C LYS A 111 12.61 -7.57 -0.15
N THR A 112 12.53 -6.24 -0.12
CA THR A 112 12.10 -5.51 1.07
C THR A 112 11.59 -4.11 0.71
N CYS A 113 10.87 -3.49 1.62
CA CYS A 113 10.37 -2.12 1.51
C CYS A 113 10.54 -1.43 2.87
N ARG A 114 10.91 -0.16 2.84
CA ARG A 114 10.97 0.71 4.03
C ARG A 114 10.11 1.93 3.78
N VAL A 115 9.28 2.26 4.77
CA VAL A 115 8.42 3.44 4.74
C VAL A 115 8.69 4.23 6.01
N HIS A 116 9.25 5.42 5.84
CA HIS A 116 9.58 6.36 6.91
C HIS A 116 8.55 7.49 6.88
N LEU A 117 7.80 7.68 7.97
CA LEU A 117 6.63 8.56 7.98
C LEU A 117 6.99 10.05 8.15
N THR A 118 8.23 10.32 8.57
CA THR A 118 8.75 11.66 8.79
C THR A 118 10.18 11.79 8.31
N ASP A 119 10.60 13.04 8.11
CA ASP A 119 11.95 13.41 7.71
C ASP A 119 12.96 12.92 8.77
N ASP A 120 12.67 13.15 10.06
CA ASP A 120 13.49 12.66 11.18
C ASP A 120 13.67 11.14 11.17
N GLN A 121 12.61 10.38 10.86
CA GLN A 121 12.70 8.93 10.78
C GLN A 121 13.59 8.49 9.62
N ALA A 122 13.44 9.11 8.45
CA ALA A 122 14.25 8.82 7.28
C ALA A 122 15.74 9.18 7.48
N ILE A 123 16.03 10.33 8.09
CA ILE A 123 17.39 10.78 8.42
C ILE A 123 18.02 9.83 9.45
N ALA A 124 17.28 9.48 10.52
CA ALA A 124 17.77 8.56 11.52
C ALA A 124 18.03 7.16 10.94
N ALA A 125 17.25 6.73 9.93
CA ALA A 125 17.43 5.44 9.30
C ALA A 125 18.78 5.33 8.58
N LEU A 126 19.25 6.39 7.89
CA LEU A 126 20.57 6.42 7.25
C LEU A 126 21.73 6.13 8.21
N GLN A 127 21.54 6.38 9.51
CA GLN A 127 22.55 6.16 10.55
C GLN A 127 22.39 4.84 11.30
N ARG A 128 21.20 4.23 11.29
CA ARG A 128 20.83 3.17 12.24
C ARG A 128 20.30 1.89 11.61
N ASP A 129 19.68 1.97 10.43
CA ASP A 129 19.16 0.77 9.76
C ASP A 129 20.31 0.13 8.96
N PRO A 130 20.70 -1.12 9.25
CA PRO A 130 21.77 -1.82 8.54
C PRO A 130 21.54 -1.93 7.02
N LEU A 131 20.29 -1.81 6.54
CA LEU A 131 20.01 -1.77 5.10
C LEU A 131 20.58 -0.54 4.39
N TYR A 132 20.89 0.52 5.14
CA TYR A 132 21.53 1.74 4.63
C TYR A 132 22.99 1.87 5.07
N ASP A 133 23.59 0.79 5.57
CA ASP A 133 25.02 0.77 5.87
C ASP A 133 25.82 1.21 4.62
N PRO A 134 26.72 2.19 4.69
CA PRO A 134 27.41 2.69 3.51
C PRO A 134 28.29 1.64 2.80
N ASP A 135 28.77 0.63 3.52
CA ASP A 135 29.67 -0.40 2.96
C ASP A 135 28.86 -1.52 2.27
N GLU A 136 27.78 -1.99 2.90
CA GLU A 136 26.95 -3.09 2.36
C GLU A 136 25.71 -2.62 1.60
N GLY A 137 25.12 -1.51 2.04
CA GLY A 137 23.87 -0.91 1.58
C GLY A 137 24.04 0.36 0.76
N PHE A 138 25.24 0.64 0.24
CA PHE A 138 25.60 1.89 -0.45
C PHE A 138 24.50 2.46 -1.36
N TYR A 139 23.93 1.65 -2.27
CA TYR A 139 22.91 2.14 -3.21
C TYR A 139 21.59 2.52 -2.53
N ALA A 140 21.19 1.80 -1.48
CA ALA A 140 20.01 2.16 -0.70
C ALA A 140 20.25 3.44 0.10
N HIS A 141 21.44 3.56 0.70
CA HIS A 141 21.88 4.77 1.38
C HIS A 141 21.80 5.98 0.44
N MET A 142 22.42 5.87 -0.74
CA MET A 142 22.43 6.94 -1.73
C MET A 142 21.03 7.29 -2.24
N ALA A 143 20.18 6.29 -2.50
CA ALA A 143 18.81 6.53 -2.95
C ALA A 143 18.03 7.38 -1.92
N LEU A 144 18.05 6.99 -0.64
CA LEU A 144 17.35 7.73 0.40
C LEU A 144 17.98 9.12 0.66
N ARG A 145 19.32 9.21 0.72
CA ARG A 145 20.04 10.49 0.88
C ARG A 145 19.69 11.47 -0.24
N GLN A 146 19.75 11.05 -1.49
CA GLN A 146 19.42 11.91 -2.64
C GLN A 146 17.97 12.37 -2.60
N GLN A 147 17.05 11.48 -2.21
CA GLN A 147 15.65 11.85 -2.08
C GLN A 147 15.41 12.83 -0.92
N LEU A 148 16.13 12.73 0.19
CA LEU A 148 16.08 13.70 1.30
C LEU A 148 16.60 15.07 0.88
N ILE A 149 17.73 15.12 0.16
CA ILE A 149 18.30 16.36 -0.37
C ILE A 149 17.36 17.02 -1.39
N ALA A 150 16.81 16.24 -2.32
CA ALA A 150 15.88 16.74 -3.33
C ALA A 150 14.60 17.35 -2.74
N MET A 151 14.28 17.03 -1.48
CA MET A 151 13.14 17.56 -0.75
C MET A 151 13.53 18.58 0.33
N ASP A 152 14.77 19.09 0.28
CA ASP A 152 15.34 20.05 1.23
C ASP A 152 15.26 19.60 2.71
N ALA A 153 15.15 18.29 2.95
CA ALA A 153 15.10 17.70 4.29
C ALA A 153 16.50 17.42 4.86
N MET A 154 17.53 17.44 4.01
CA MET A 154 18.92 17.28 4.40
C MET A 154 19.80 18.09 3.45
N GLU A 155 20.93 18.61 3.95
CA GLU A 155 21.86 19.39 3.13
C GLU A 155 22.72 18.47 2.25
N GLU A 156 23.08 18.96 1.07
CA GLU A 156 24.13 18.34 0.25
C GLU A 156 25.48 18.71 0.88
N ASP A 157 26.12 17.77 1.58
CA ASP A 157 27.51 17.97 2.02
C ASP A 157 28.39 18.28 0.80
N ILE A 158 28.99 19.49 0.78
CA ILE A 158 29.86 20.04 -0.29
C ILE A 158 31.29 19.52 -0.13
#